data_AF-A0A960R6J6-F1
#
_entry.id   AF-A0A960R6J6-F1
#
_cell.length_a   1.000
_cell.length_b   1.000
_cell.length_c   1.000
_cell.angle_alpha   90.00
_cell.angle_beta   90.00
_cell.angle_gamma   90.00
#
_symmetry.space_group_name_H-M   'P 1'
#
loop_
_entity.id
_entity.type
_entity.pdbx_description
1 polymer ?
#
loop_
_entity_poly.entity_id
_entity_poly.type
_entity_poly.pdbx_seq_one_letter_code
_entity_poly.pdbx_strand_id
1 'polypeptide(L)'
;MKTPILPLCLLACASLATAQDESQKPQYDDGSIVVPAARADESILPAFSSSAADHHLRDGALAWSESKSCISCHTNGAYLTMRPALTPWLGRPENRLREFALAELAKLKNTDPDMLQKGTRPAQAIYIAAGLAEWDRHVTKTLSPETREALEFMFSLQQDTGSWASLDCWPPYESDAYHLATVAAMAAGTAPDWLESARSERVAAGLEKLKRYLTSTEPPHDYGRTLLLWASCRFPGLLDEAGKASIVDRLKELQRADGGWSIRSFASPEAWGKGNRAEKLRSEPEFAKPPSDGHQTGLAVVVLREAGLPVSDVAIQHG
;
A
#
# COMPACT_ATOMS: atom_id res chain seq x y z
N MET A 1 -45.19 -25.07 58.01
CA MET A 1 -45.89 -24.29 56.97
C MET A 1 -45.29 -22.88 56.94
N LYS A 2 -44.71 -22.53 55.79
CA LYS A 2 -44.44 -21.17 55.24
C LYS A 2 -43.41 -20.27 55.94
N THR A 3 -42.17 -20.43 55.48
CA THR A 3 -41.04 -19.47 55.45
C THR A 3 -41.39 -18.23 54.62
N PRO A 4 -40.99 -17.00 55.00
CA PRO A 4 -40.99 -15.86 54.11
C PRO A 4 -39.61 -15.69 53.44
N ILE A 5 -39.65 -15.54 52.12
CA ILE A 5 -38.51 -15.38 51.21
C ILE A 5 -38.11 -13.90 51.18
N LEU A 6 -36.82 -13.64 51.35
CA LEU A 6 -36.15 -12.35 51.22
C LEU A 6 -36.08 -11.97 49.72
N PRO A 7 -36.47 -10.74 49.29
CA PRO A 7 -36.29 -10.36 47.89
C PRO A 7 -34.84 -9.96 47.67
N LEU A 8 -34.16 -10.74 46.83
CA LEU A 8 -32.81 -10.48 46.35
C LEU A 8 -32.85 -9.31 45.35
N CYS A 9 -32.13 -8.24 45.67
CA CYS A 9 -31.82 -7.16 44.73
C CYS A 9 -31.05 -7.70 43.53
N LEU A 10 -31.66 -7.64 42.34
CA LEU A 10 -30.98 -7.74 41.06
C LEU A 10 -31.02 -6.34 40.41
N LEU A 11 -29.98 -5.55 40.68
CA LEU A 11 -29.63 -4.43 39.81
C LEU A 11 -29.07 -5.04 38.51
N ALA A 12 -29.93 -5.13 37.50
CA ALA A 12 -29.48 -5.36 36.14
C ALA A 12 -28.84 -4.06 35.61
N CYS A 13 -27.52 -3.95 35.74
CA CYS A 13 -26.74 -3.03 34.91
C CYS A 13 -26.74 -3.55 33.47
N ALA A 14 -27.85 -3.34 32.77
CA ALA A 14 -27.87 -3.38 31.32
C ALA A 14 -27.34 -2.03 30.82
N SER A 15 -26.02 -1.86 30.79
CA SER A 15 -25.40 -0.90 29.89
C SER A 15 -25.57 -1.43 28.47
N LEU A 16 -26.77 -1.26 27.93
CA LEU A 16 -27.04 -1.32 26.51
C LEU A 16 -26.24 -0.19 25.86
N ALA A 17 -25.01 -0.49 25.47
CA ALA A 17 -24.31 0.27 24.45
C ALA A 17 -24.97 -0.04 23.10
N THR A 18 -26.26 0.30 22.96
CA THR A 18 -26.92 0.38 21.67
C THR A 18 -26.68 1.79 21.14
N ALA A 19 -25.49 1.98 20.59
CA ALA A 19 -25.17 3.14 19.77
C ALA A 19 -24.46 2.64 18.51
N GLN A 20 -25.14 1.78 17.74
CA GLN A 20 -24.74 1.43 16.38
C GLN A 20 -25.99 1.14 15.55
N ASP A 21 -26.79 2.18 15.34
CA ASP A 21 -27.76 2.21 14.23
C ASP A 21 -27.97 3.66 13.78
N GLU A 22 -26.90 4.26 13.26
CA GLU A 22 -27.05 5.21 12.16
C GLU A 22 -26.76 4.42 10.89
N SER A 23 -27.66 4.44 9.92
CA SER A 23 -27.51 3.79 8.63
C SER A 23 -26.14 4.11 8.03
N GLN A 24 -25.19 3.18 8.16
CA GLN A 24 -23.84 3.39 7.68
C GLN A 24 -23.90 3.59 6.17
N LYS A 25 -23.55 4.79 5.74
CA LYS A 25 -23.38 5.09 4.32
C LYS A 25 -22.39 4.08 3.72
N PRO A 26 -22.64 3.58 2.51
CA PRO A 26 -21.70 2.70 1.83
C PRO A 26 -20.33 3.37 1.72
N GLN A 27 -19.27 2.55 1.67
CA GLN A 27 -17.90 3.04 1.47
C GLN A 27 -17.77 3.77 0.13
N TYR A 28 -18.40 3.22 -0.92
CA TYR A 28 -18.56 3.85 -2.23
C TYR A 28 -20.00 3.70 -2.72
N ASP A 29 -20.51 4.76 -3.32
CA ASP A 29 -21.81 4.82 -3.99
C ASP A 29 -21.69 5.79 -5.15
N ASP A 30 -21.36 5.26 -6.33
CA ASP A 30 -21.22 6.02 -7.58
C ASP A 30 -22.32 5.70 -8.60
N GLY A 31 -23.43 5.12 -8.14
CA GLY A 31 -24.57 4.73 -8.95
C GLY A 31 -24.40 3.38 -9.65
N SER A 32 -23.25 3.09 -10.28
CA SER A 32 -23.05 1.82 -11.00
C SER A 32 -22.38 0.74 -10.12
N ILE A 33 -21.65 1.17 -9.10
CA ILE A 33 -20.92 0.34 -8.14
C ILE A 33 -21.24 0.83 -6.73
N VAL A 34 -21.66 -0.10 -5.88
CA VAL A 34 -21.89 0.14 -4.46
C VAL A 34 -21.01 -0.80 -3.65
N VAL A 35 -20.06 -0.24 -2.90
CA VAL A 35 -19.24 -0.99 -1.96
C VAL A 35 -19.78 -0.75 -0.55
N PRO A 36 -20.29 -1.80 0.13
CA PRO A 36 -20.84 -1.64 1.48
C PRO A 36 -19.77 -1.18 2.47
N ALA A 37 -20.18 -0.50 3.52
CA ALA A 37 -19.29 -0.21 4.64
C ALA A 37 -18.91 -1.51 5.36
N ALA A 38 -17.63 -1.64 5.75
CA ALA A 38 -17.19 -2.74 6.60
C ALA A 38 -17.88 -2.66 7.97
N ARG A 39 -18.34 -3.80 8.48
CA ARG A 39 -19.04 -3.89 9.78
C ARG A 39 -18.31 -4.84 10.72
N ALA A 40 -18.28 -4.49 12.00
CA ALA A 40 -17.62 -5.32 13.02
C ALA A 40 -18.31 -6.68 13.22
N ASP A 41 -19.59 -6.79 12.86
CA ASP A 41 -20.40 -8.00 12.91
C ASP A 41 -20.47 -8.74 11.55
N GLU A 42 -19.65 -8.37 10.57
CA GLU A 42 -19.62 -9.03 9.27
C GLU A 42 -19.19 -10.50 9.41
N SER A 43 -19.95 -11.40 8.79
CA SER A 43 -19.69 -12.84 8.83
C SER A 43 -18.36 -13.18 8.15
N ILE A 44 -17.49 -13.87 8.89
CA ILE A 44 -16.23 -14.38 8.35
C ILE A 44 -16.52 -15.62 7.49
N LEU A 45 -16.03 -15.63 6.26
CA LEU A 45 -16.14 -16.80 5.38
C LEU A 45 -15.32 -17.98 5.94
N PRO A 46 -15.81 -19.22 5.84
CA PRO A 46 -15.11 -20.40 6.34
C PRO A 46 -13.84 -20.72 5.54
N ALA A 47 -13.68 -20.14 4.35
CA ALA A 47 -12.51 -20.26 3.50
C ALA A 47 -12.29 -18.98 2.70
N PHE A 48 -11.03 -18.73 2.33
CA PHE A 48 -10.66 -17.63 1.45
C PHE A 48 -11.36 -17.75 0.09
N SER A 49 -11.91 -16.63 -0.41
CA SER A 49 -12.50 -16.53 -1.73
C SER A 49 -11.72 -15.51 -2.56
N SER A 50 -10.91 -16.01 -3.49
CA SER A 50 -10.14 -15.18 -4.41
C SER A 50 -11.04 -14.33 -5.30
N SER A 51 -12.20 -14.86 -5.71
CA SER A 51 -13.19 -14.12 -6.50
C SER A 51 -13.83 -12.99 -5.69
N ALA A 52 -14.15 -13.19 -4.41
CA ALA A 52 -14.72 -12.12 -3.58
C ALA A 52 -13.68 -11.02 -3.29
N ALA A 53 -12.42 -11.42 -3.04
CA ALA A 53 -11.32 -10.47 -2.86
C ALA A 53 -11.07 -9.65 -4.15
N ASP A 54 -11.02 -10.31 -5.31
CA ASP A 54 -10.87 -9.62 -6.60
C ASP A 54 -12.02 -8.64 -6.85
N HIS A 55 -13.25 -9.10 -6.61
CA HIS A 55 -14.46 -8.27 -6.74
C HIS A 55 -14.37 -7.01 -5.86
N HIS A 56 -14.06 -7.16 -4.57
CA HIS A 56 -13.94 -6.03 -3.65
C HIS A 56 -12.87 -5.02 -4.09
N LEU A 57 -11.67 -5.51 -4.43
CA LEU A 57 -10.55 -4.65 -4.84
C LEU A 57 -10.84 -3.92 -6.16
N ARG A 58 -11.40 -4.64 -7.13
CA ARG A 58 -11.75 -4.11 -8.45
C ARG A 58 -12.85 -3.07 -8.36
N ASP A 59 -13.93 -3.38 -7.67
CA ASP A 59 -15.08 -2.50 -7.55
C ASP A 59 -14.72 -1.23 -6.77
N GLY A 60 -13.93 -1.34 -5.70
CA GLY A 60 -13.41 -0.15 -5.00
C GLY A 60 -12.50 0.73 -5.88
N ALA A 61 -11.64 0.13 -6.70
CA ALA A 61 -10.76 0.87 -7.62
C ALA A 61 -11.55 1.55 -8.76
N LEU A 62 -12.52 0.84 -9.33
CA LEU A 62 -13.43 1.40 -10.34
C LEU A 62 -14.26 2.51 -9.73
N ALA A 63 -14.82 2.31 -8.54
CA ALA A 63 -15.73 3.28 -7.97
C ALA A 63 -15.06 4.60 -7.57
N TRP A 64 -13.82 4.48 -7.09
CA TRP A 64 -12.96 5.65 -6.91
C TRP A 64 -12.73 6.38 -8.24
N SER A 65 -12.47 5.65 -9.32
CA SER A 65 -12.14 6.23 -10.63
C SER A 65 -13.36 6.86 -11.33
N GLU A 66 -14.58 6.44 -11.02
CA GLU A 66 -15.81 7.09 -11.50
C GLU A 66 -16.12 8.36 -10.72
N SER A 67 -15.96 8.32 -9.40
CA SER A 67 -16.35 9.42 -8.51
C SER A 67 -15.28 10.49 -8.31
N LYS A 68 -14.00 10.17 -8.59
CA LYS A 68 -12.85 11.06 -8.39
C LYS A 68 -12.01 11.14 -9.67
N SER A 69 -11.47 12.32 -9.94
CA SER A 69 -10.55 12.56 -11.05
C SER A 69 -9.09 12.59 -10.58
N CYS A 70 -8.64 11.54 -9.87
CA CYS A 70 -7.24 11.40 -9.47
C CYS A 70 -6.87 9.93 -9.17
N ILE A 71 -5.57 9.65 -9.22
CA ILE A 71 -5.01 8.39 -8.71
C ILE A 71 -4.78 8.52 -7.20
N SER A 72 -5.39 7.65 -6.42
CA SER A 72 -5.16 7.55 -4.97
C SER A 72 -4.25 6.37 -4.67
N CYS A 73 -3.22 6.64 -3.88
CA CYS A 73 -2.20 5.64 -3.53
C CYS A 73 -2.79 4.43 -2.78
N HIS A 74 -3.90 4.60 -2.05
CA HIS A 74 -4.51 3.57 -1.22
C HIS A 74 -5.79 2.94 -1.81
N THR A 75 -6.16 3.29 -3.05
CA THR A 75 -7.29 2.67 -3.76
C THR A 75 -6.87 2.20 -5.15
N ASN A 76 -7.14 2.99 -6.20
CA ASN A 76 -6.84 2.61 -7.58
C ASN A 76 -5.33 2.58 -7.88
N GLY A 77 -4.51 3.37 -7.19
CA GLY A 77 -3.05 3.28 -7.25
C GLY A 77 -2.53 1.94 -6.75
N ALA A 78 -2.86 1.55 -5.52
CA ALA A 78 -2.49 0.24 -4.97
C ALA A 78 -2.99 -0.90 -5.87
N TYR A 79 -4.25 -0.84 -6.32
CA TYR A 79 -4.82 -1.82 -7.25
C TYR A 79 -3.97 -1.96 -8.52
N LEU A 80 -3.61 -0.84 -9.16
CA LEU A 80 -2.80 -0.84 -10.38
C LEU A 80 -1.42 -1.45 -10.16
N THR A 81 -0.81 -1.24 -8.97
CA THR A 81 0.52 -1.78 -8.65
C THR A 81 0.53 -3.26 -8.26
N MET A 82 -0.62 -3.84 -7.88
CA MET A 82 -0.67 -5.21 -7.35
C MET A 82 -1.42 -6.17 -8.25
N ARG A 83 -2.57 -5.75 -8.80
CA ARG A 83 -3.46 -6.64 -9.54
C ARG A 83 -2.87 -7.26 -10.82
N PRO A 84 -2.03 -6.55 -11.61
CA PRO A 84 -1.41 -7.15 -12.78
C PRO A 84 -0.66 -8.45 -12.47
N ALA A 85 0.06 -8.51 -11.35
CA ALA A 85 0.80 -9.69 -10.92
C ALA A 85 -0.08 -10.94 -10.72
N LEU A 86 -1.37 -10.75 -10.40
CA LEU A 86 -2.33 -11.83 -10.17
C LEU A 86 -2.97 -12.37 -11.46
N THR A 87 -2.58 -11.88 -12.64
CA THR A 87 -3.12 -12.31 -13.94
C THR A 87 -3.15 -13.84 -14.14
N PRO A 88 -2.13 -14.62 -13.73
CA PRO A 88 -2.16 -16.08 -13.88
C PRO A 88 -3.28 -16.79 -13.10
N TRP A 89 -3.81 -16.18 -12.03
CA TRP A 89 -4.82 -16.79 -11.16
C TRP A 89 -6.20 -16.17 -11.32
N LEU A 90 -6.27 -14.86 -11.55
CA LEU A 90 -7.51 -14.10 -11.59
C LEU A 90 -7.87 -13.61 -13.00
N GLY A 91 -7.10 -14.03 -14.01
CA GLY A 91 -7.23 -13.54 -15.37
C GLY A 91 -6.79 -12.09 -15.53
N ARG A 92 -6.87 -11.61 -16.78
CA ARG A 92 -6.43 -10.27 -17.16
C ARG A 92 -7.28 -9.21 -16.44
N PRO A 93 -6.65 -8.22 -15.76
CA PRO A 93 -7.39 -7.09 -15.19
C PRO A 93 -8.09 -6.25 -16.27
N GLU A 94 -9.17 -5.58 -15.90
CA GLU A 94 -9.92 -4.71 -16.81
C GLU A 94 -9.06 -3.56 -17.34
N ASN A 95 -9.11 -3.32 -18.66
CA ASN A 95 -8.32 -2.25 -19.30
C ASN A 95 -8.73 -0.84 -18.83
N ARG A 96 -9.97 -0.66 -18.35
CA ARG A 96 -10.52 0.63 -17.96
C ARG A 96 -9.68 1.37 -16.91
N LEU A 97 -9.08 0.64 -15.96
CA LEU A 97 -8.22 1.25 -14.94
C LEU A 97 -6.86 1.67 -15.51
N ARG A 98 -6.32 0.94 -16.49
CA ARG A 98 -5.14 1.39 -17.25
C ARG A 98 -5.47 2.63 -18.08
N GLU A 99 -6.61 2.63 -18.77
CA GLU A 99 -7.08 3.78 -19.56
C GLU A 99 -7.28 5.02 -18.68
N PHE A 100 -7.84 4.86 -17.49
CA PHE A 100 -7.95 5.93 -16.49
C PHE A 100 -6.57 6.46 -16.08
N ALA A 101 -5.60 5.59 -15.77
CA ALA A 101 -4.25 6.01 -15.43
C ALA A 101 -3.57 6.81 -16.56
N LEU A 102 -3.79 6.43 -17.82
CA LEU A 102 -3.29 7.17 -18.98
C LEU A 102 -3.98 8.54 -19.14
N ALA A 103 -5.29 8.62 -18.89
CA ALA A 103 -6.01 9.89 -18.92
C ALA A 103 -5.52 10.84 -17.81
N GLU A 104 -5.27 10.32 -16.59
CA GLU A 104 -4.71 11.10 -15.48
C GLU A 104 -3.26 11.53 -15.76
N LEU A 105 -2.44 10.69 -16.39
CA LEU A 105 -1.10 11.08 -16.86
C LEU A 105 -1.17 12.26 -17.83
N ALA A 106 -2.08 12.21 -18.80
CA ALA A 106 -2.27 13.29 -19.76
C ALA A 106 -2.72 14.59 -19.07
N LYS A 107 -3.57 14.52 -18.04
CA LYS A 107 -3.96 15.69 -17.23
C LYS A 107 -2.77 16.26 -16.45
N LEU A 108 -1.96 15.41 -15.82
CA LEU A 108 -0.77 15.85 -15.09
C LEU A 108 0.21 16.55 -16.02
N LYS A 109 0.50 15.99 -17.20
CA LYS A 109 1.39 16.62 -18.18
C LYS A 109 0.92 17.99 -18.69
N ASN A 110 -0.39 18.24 -18.67
CA ASN A 110 -0.99 19.53 -19.04
C ASN A 110 -1.17 20.48 -17.85
N THR A 111 -0.74 20.10 -16.64
CA THR A 111 -0.78 20.95 -15.46
C THR A 111 0.37 21.95 -15.48
N ASP A 112 0.13 23.15 -14.96
CA ASP A 112 1.16 24.17 -14.73
C ASP A 112 2.39 23.56 -14.01
N PRO A 113 3.61 23.70 -14.56
CA PRO A 113 4.83 23.22 -13.93
C PRO A 113 4.98 23.61 -12.45
N ASP A 114 4.56 24.82 -12.07
CA ASP A 114 4.65 25.32 -10.68
C ASP A 114 3.71 24.58 -9.72
N MET A 115 2.75 23.83 -10.25
CA MET A 115 1.79 23.04 -9.49
C MET A 115 2.18 21.57 -9.39
N LEU A 116 3.05 21.07 -10.25
CA LEU A 116 3.44 19.66 -10.30
C LEU A 116 4.12 19.17 -9.03
N GLN A 117 4.82 20.07 -8.32
CA GLN A 117 5.49 19.79 -7.05
C GLN A 117 4.57 19.92 -5.82
N LYS A 118 3.28 20.22 -6.01
CA LYS A 118 2.33 20.52 -4.92
C LYS A 118 1.25 19.46 -4.79
N GLY A 119 0.79 19.27 -3.55
CA GLY A 119 -0.30 18.35 -3.25
C GLY A 119 0.11 16.90 -3.52
N THR A 120 -0.83 16.11 -4.03
CA THR A 120 -0.63 14.67 -4.31
C THR A 120 -0.06 14.40 -5.69
N ARG A 121 0.18 15.42 -6.52
CA ARG A 121 0.58 15.23 -7.93
C ARG A 121 1.88 14.45 -8.12
N PRO A 122 2.95 14.66 -7.31
CA PRO A 122 4.15 13.83 -7.41
C PRO A 122 3.84 12.36 -7.11
N ALA A 123 3.08 12.07 -6.05
CA ALA A 123 2.66 10.72 -5.71
C ALA A 123 1.79 10.09 -6.82
N GLN A 124 0.87 10.85 -7.41
CA GLN A 124 0.07 10.40 -8.56
C GLN A 124 0.95 9.98 -9.74
N ALA A 125 1.94 10.80 -10.11
CA ALA A 125 2.86 10.47 -11.20
C ALA A 125 3.64 9.17 -10.93
N ILE A 126 4.09 8.97 -9.68
CA ILE A 126 4.81 7.75 -9.26
C ILE A 126 3.90 6.53 -9.35
N TYR A 127 2.68 6.59 -8.80
CA TYR A 127 1.76 5.44 -8.81
C TYR A 127 1.24 5.11 -10.22
N ILE A 128 1.07 6.10 -11.09
CA ILE A 128 0.78 5.87 -12.51
C ILE A 128 1.92 5.11 -13.17
N ALA A 129 3.15 5.59 -13.02
CA ALA A 129 4.32 4.93 -13.62
C ALA A 129 4.50 3.50 -13.07
N ALA A 130 4.34 3.30 -11.77
CA ALA A 130 4.40 1.98 -11.13
C ALA A 130 3.31 1.03 -11.66
N GLY A 131 2.06 1.50 -11.73
CA GLY A 131 0.94 0.70 -12.24
C GLY A 131 1.11 0.29 -13.70
N LEU A 132 1.59 1.20 -14.54
CA LEU A 132 1.88 0.92 -15.96
C LEU A 132 3.06 -0.04 -16.12
N ALA A 133 4.10 0.08 -15.28
CA ALA A 133 5.22 -0.87 -15.24
C ALA A 133 4.77 -2.28 -14.85
N GLU A 134 3.94 -2.42 -13.82
CA GLU A 134 3.36 -3.70 -13.39
C GLU A 134 2.46 -4.31 -14.47
N TRP A 135 1.65 -3.47 -15.12
CA TRP A 135 0.88 -3.88 -16.29
C TRP A 135 1.78 -4.42 -17.39
N ASP A 136 2.87 -3.74 -17.71
CA ASP A 136 3.78 -4.17 -18.75
C ASP A 136 4.53 -5.45 -18.39
N ARG A 137 4.95 -5.59 -17.14
CA ARG A 137 5.61 -6.80 -16.64
C ARG A 137 4.69 -8.02 -16.67
N HIS A 138 3.43 -7.85 -16.29
CA HIS A 138 2.55 -8.99 -16.02
C HIS A 138 1.53 -9.26 -17.12
N VAL A 139 1.12 -8.25 -17.89
CA VAL A 139 0.05 -8.34 -18.90
C VAL A 139 0.60 -8.25 -20.33
N THR A 140 1.32 -7.19 -20.69
CA THR A 140 1.79 -7.00 -22.09
C THR A 140 3.13 -7.70 -22.36
N LYS A 141 3.91 -7.99 -21.31
CA LYS A 141 5.23 -8.62 -21.33
C LYS A 141 6.32 -7.81 -22.05
N THR A 142 6.07 -6.54 -22.33
CA THR A 142 7.02 -5.65 -23.00
C THR A 142 6.85 -4.23 -22.50
N LEU A 143 7.90 -3.42 -22.57
CA LEU A 143 7.83 -2.01 -22.24
C LEU A 143 7.06 -1.25 -23.32
N SER A 144 5.90 -0.72 -22.94
CA SER A 144 5.07 0.10 -23.81
C SER A 144 5.59 1.54 -23.91
N PRO A 145 5.29 2.26 -25.01
CA PRO A 145 5.61 3.68 -25.13
C PRO A 145 4.97 4.52 -24.01
N GLU A 146 3.77 4.16 -23.55
CA GLU A 146 3.10 4.90 -22.49
C GLU A 146 3.79 4.73 -21.13
N THR A 147 4.25 3.53 -20.81
CA THR A 147 5.02 3.29 -19.57
C THR A 147 6.36 4.01 -19.60
N ARG A 148 7.05 4.00 -20.75
CA ARG A 148 8.28 4.78 -20.95
C ARG A 148 8.04 6.27 -20.68
N GLU A 149 6.98 6.82 -21.27
CA GLU A 149 6.62 8.22 -21.06
C GLU A 149 6.28 8.52 -19.60
N ALA A 150 5.52 7.65 -18.93
CA ALA A 150 5.16 7.81 -17.53
C ALA A 150 6.39 7.80 -16.61
N LEU A 151 7.36 6.90 -16.86
CA LEU A 151 8.61 6.82 -16.10
C LEU A 151 9.47 8.07 -16.33
N GLU A 152 9.61 8.54 -17.57
CA GLU A 152 10.33 9.78 -17.88
C GLU A 152 9.68 10.99 -17.22
N PHE A 153 8.36 11.07 -17.25
CA PHE A 153 7.61 12.13 -16.59
C PHE A 153 7.80 12.07 -15.06
N MET A 154 7.70 10.89 -14.44
CA MET A 154 7.98 10.70 -13.02
C MET A 154 9.37 11.22 -12.64
N PHE A 155 10.42 10.83 -13.38
CA PHE A 155 11.79 11.30 -13.11
C PHE A 155 11.97 12.80 -13.39
N SER A 156 11.17 13.41 -14.26
CA SER A 156 11.20 14.87 -14.46
C SER A 156 10.74 15.66 -13.23
N LEU A 157 9.98 15.03 -12.33
CA LEU A 157 9.50 15.62 -11.08
C LEU A 157 10.44 15.36 -9.88
N GLN A 158 11.50 14.59 -10.05
CA GLN A 158 12.41 14.23 -8.95
C GLN A 158 13.15 15.47 -8.42
N GLN A 159 13.24 15.58 -7.11
CA GLN A 159 14.01 16.62 -6.43
C GLN A 159 15.49 16.27 -6.35
N ASP A 160 16.33 17.26 -6.03
CA ASP A 160 17.77 17.04 -5.89
C ASP A 160 18.17 16.08 -4.76
N THR A 161 17.28 15.90 -3.79
CA THR A 161 17.43 14.89 -2.73
C THR A 161 17.41 13.46 -3.27
N GLY A 162 16.88 13.23 -4.47
CA GLY A 162 16.66 11.90 -5.05
C GLY A 162 15.29 11.29 -4.78
N SER A 163 14.44 12.00 -4.04
CA SER A 163 13.02 11.66 -3.85
C SER A 163 12.10 12.70 -4.51
N TRP A 164 10.81 12.71 -4.15
CA TRP A 164 9.76 13.58 -4.67
C TRP A 164 9.11 14.38 -3.54
N ALA A 165 8.47 15.49 -3.90
CA ALA A 165 7.63 16.23 -2.95
C ALA A 165 6.53 15.30 -2.39
N SER A 166 6.34 15.37 -1.07
CA SER A 166 5.41 14.55 -0.32
C SER A 166 4.63 15.41 0.68
N LEU A 167 3.37 15.04 0.93
CA LEU A 167 2.54 15.69 1.95
C LEU A 167 2.84 15.16 3.37
N ASP A 168 3.46 13.99 3.47
CA ASP A 168 3.84 13.31 4.70
C ASP A 168 2.70 13.19 5.72
N CYS A 169 1.48 12.85 5.28
CA CYS A 169 0.29 13.00 6.10
C CYS A 169 -0.72 11.84 6.10
N TRP A 170 -0.57 10.81 5.26
CA TRP A 170 -1.60 9.77 5.08
C TRP A 170 -1.17 8.32 5.38
N PRO A 171 -0.55 8.05 6.55
CA PRO A 171 -0.01 6.73 6.85
C PRO A 171 -1.00 5.57 6.64
N PRO A 172 -0.53 4.42 6.12
CA PRO A 172 0.88 4.12 5.87
C PRO A 172 1.40 4.55 4.48
N TYR A 173 0.53 4.86 3.54
CA TYR A 173 0.88 5.35 2.20
C TYR A 173 1.12 6.87 2.21
N GLU A 174 2.06 7.40 1.43
CA GLU A 174 2.34 8.87 1.45
C GLU A 174 2.59 9.42 2.88
N SER A 175 3.09 8.57 3.77
CA SER A 175 3.46 8.91 5.16
C SER A 175 4.73 9.75 5.19
N ASP A 176 5.60 9.53 4.20
CA ASP A 176 6.87 10.22 4.03
C ASP A 176 7.36 10.12 2.57
N ALA A 177 8.37 10.92 2.23
CA ALA A 177 9.06 10.85 0.94
C ALA A 177 9.86 9.54 0.74
N TYR A 178 10.16 8.79 1.80
CA TYR A 178 10.87 7.51 1.71
C TYR A 178 9.98 6.45 1.05
N HIS A 179 8.71 6.37 1.43
CA HIS A 179 7.70 5.55 0.79
C HIS A 179 7.64 5.84 -0.71
N LEU A 180 7.49 7.11 -1.11
CA LEU A 180 7.41 7.48 -2.52
C LEU A 180 8.66 7.05 -3.30
N ALA A 181 9.85 7.20 -2.72
CA ALA A 181 11.09 6.72 -3.32
C ALA A 181 11.09 5.19 -3.52
N THR A 182 10.59 4.40 -2.56
CA THR A 182 10.49 2.94 -2.73
C THR A 182 9.53 2.54 -3.85
N VAL A 183 8.39 3.24 -4.02
CA VAL A 183 7.45 2.99 -5.12
C VAL A 183 8.05 3.38 -6.47
N ALA A 184 8.80 4.49 -6.54
CA ALA A 184 9.50 4.89 -7.75
C ALA A 184 10.61 3.89 -8.14
N ALA A 185 11.31 3.32 -7.15
CA ALA A 185 12.30 2.28 -7.37
C ALA A 185 11.64 0.99 -7.90
N MET A 186 10.50 0.59 -7.33
CA MET A 186 9.69 -0.51 -7.85
C MET A 186 9.23 -0.25 -9.30
N ALA A 187 8.73 0.95 -9.60
CA ALA A 187 8.31 1.31 -10.97
C ALA A 187 9.45 1.13 -11.98
N ALA A 188 10.63 1.66 -11.67
CA ALA A 188 11.80 1.56 -12.55
C ALA A 188 12.33 0.13 -12.67
N GLY A 189 12.32 -0.65 -11.59
CA GLY A 189 12.83 -2.03 -11.55
C GLY A 189 11.86 -3.08 -12.11
N THR A 190 10.55 -2.81 -12.10
CA THR A 190 9.53 -3.72 -12.63
C THR A 190 9.39 -3.58 -14.15
N ALA A 191 9.52 -2.36 -14.69
CA ALA A 191 9.33 -2.08 -16.11
C ALA A 191 10.32 -2.88 -16.98
N PRO A 192 9.84 -3.69 -17.96
CA PRO A 192 10.72 -4.52 -18.78
C PRO A 192 11.83 -3.71 -19.46
N ASP A 193 13.08 -4.16 -19.36
CA ASP A 193 14.26 -3.54 -20.00
C ASP A 193 14.46 -2.04 -19.72
N TRP A 194 13.79 -1.46 -18.71
CA TRP A 194 13.83 -0.01 -18.49
C TRP A 194 15.16 0.45 -17.93
N LEU A 195 15.68 -0.21 -16.89
CA LEU A 195 16.97 0.13 -16.30
C LEU A 195 18.09 0.04 -17.35
N GLU A 196 18.01 -0.92 -18.27
CA GLU A 196 18.96 -1.11 -19.36
C GLU A 196 18.68 -0.27 -20.61
N SER A 197 17.51 0.32 -20.79
CA SER A 197 17.21 1.13 -22.00
C SER A 197 17.08 2.62 -21.72
N ALA A 198 16.90 3.03 -20.47
CA ALA A 198 16.91 4.42 -20.07
C ALA A 198 18.33 4.99 -20.17
N ARG A 199 18.55 5.87 -21.15
CA ARG A 199 19.88 6.41 -21.49
C ARG A 199 19.96 7.93 -21.55
N SER A 200 18.85 8.64 -21.33
CA SER A 200 18.92 10.11 -21.22
C SER A 200 19.72 10.49 -19.97
N GLU A 201 20.53 11.54 -20.08
CA GLU A 201 21.36 12.03 -18.95
C GLU A 201 20.51 12.29 -17.70
N ARG A 202 19.31 12.85 -17.88
CA ARG A 202 18.36 13.12 -16.80
C ARG A 202 17.93 11.84 -16.08
N VAL A 203 17.50 10.82 -16.82
CA VAL A 203 17.00 9.58 -16.19
C VAL A 203 18.15 8.80 -15.56
N ALA A 204 19.31 8.72 -16.21
CA ALA A 204 20.49 8.09 -15.63
C ALA A 204 20.92 8.77 -14.32
N ALA A 205 21.00 10.10 -14.30
CA ALA A 205 21.28 10.86 -13.08
C ALA A 205 20.20 10.66 -12.02
N GLY A 206 18.92 10.58 -12.42
CA GLY A 206 17.81 10.39 -11.50
C GLY A 206 17.77 9.02 -10.84
N LEU A 207 18.11 7.96 -11.60
CA LEU A 207 18.28 6.60 -11.07
C LEU A 207 19.41 6.55 -10.03
N GLU A 208 20.53 7.20 -10.30
CA GLU A 208 21.65 7.29 -9.34
C GLU A 208 21.28 8.09 -8.09
N LYS A 209 20.56 9.21 -8.24
CA LYS A 209 20.05 9.98 -7.09
C LYS A 209 19.08 9.14 -6.25
N LEU A 210 18.17 8.40 -6.89
CA LEU A 210 17.20 7.53 -6.21
C LEU A 210 17.91 6.42 -5.43
N LYS A 211 18.84 5.73 -6.09
CA LYS A 211 19.66 4.68 -5.45
C LYS A 211 20.43 5.22 -4.25
N ARG A 212 21.06 6.39 -4.41
CA ARG A 212 21.77 7.06 -3.32
C ARG A 212 20.83 7.39 -2.17
N TYR A 213 19.69 8.01 -2.46
CA TYR A 213 18.69 8.36 -1.43
C TYR A 213 18.27 7.14 -0.61
N LEU A 214 17.91 6.03 -1.25
CA LEU A 214 17.47 4.80 -0.58
C LEU A 214 18.59 4.03 0.13
N THR A 215 19.85 4.26 -0.20
CA THR A 215 21.00 3.59 0.45
C THR A 215 21.67 4.43 1.53
N SER A 216 21.53 5.76 1.49
CA SER A 216 22.15 6.67 2.46
C SER A 216 21.16 7.23 3.49
N THR A 217 19.86 7.09 3.26
CA THR A 217 18.82 7.56 4.19
C THR A 217 18.37 6.40 5.07
N GLU A 218 18.43 6.57 6.38
CA GLU A 218 17.89 5.58 7.32
C GLU A 218 16.38 5.44 7.09
N PRO A 219 15.85 4.21 6.89
CA PRO A 219 14.42 4.00 6.82
C PRO A 219 13.71 4.54 8.07
N PRO A 220 12.58 5.26 7.92
CA PRO A 220 11.95 5.98 9.03
C PRO A 220 11.48 5.06 10.18
N HIS A 221 11.19 3.79 9.86
CA HIS A 221 10.69 2.78 10.79
C HIS A 221 10.68 1.40 10.10
N ASP A 222 10.27 0.33 10.81
CA ASP A 222 10.31 -1.04 10.28
C ASP A 222 9.44 -1.22 9.03
N TYR A 223 8.35 -0.45 8.88
CA TYR A 223 7.57 -0.47 7.64
C TYR A 223 8.37 0.06 6.44
N GLY A 224 9.19 1.10 6.63
CA GLY A 224 10.09 1.60 5.60
C GLY A 224 11.20 0.60 5.28
N ARG A 225 11.69 -0.16 6.28
CA ARG A 225 12.63 -1.27 6.06
C ARG A 225 12.00 -2.37 5.20
N THR A 226 10.74 -2.74 5.48
CA THR A 226 10.00 -3.69 4.66
C THR A 226 9.87 -3.22 3.21
N LEU A 227 9.55 -1.94 2.99
CA LEU A 227 9.46 -1.38 1.63
C LEU A 227 10.83 -1.31 0.94
N LEU A 228 11.91 -1.02 1.66
CA LEU A 228 13.27 -1.06 1.11
C LEU A 228 13.66 -2.48 0.69
N LEU A 229 13.36 -3.49 1.53
CA LEU A 229 13.58 -4.89 1.18
C LEU A 229 12.82 -5.26 -0.09
N TRP A 230 11.54 -4.89 -0.17
CA TRP A 230 10.73 -5.14 -1.37
C TRP A 230 11.30 -4.47 -2.62
N ALA A 231 11.64 -3.17 -2.53
CA ALA A 231 12.26 -2.43 -3.61
C ALA A 231 13.58 -3.06 -4.06
N SER A 232 14.39 -3.59 -3.14
CA SER A 232 15.66 -4.25 -3.45
C SER A 232 15.52 -5.51 -4.30
N CYS A 233 14.34 -6.15 -4.31
CA CYS A 233 14.04 -7.32 -5.13
C CYS A 233 13.88 -6.95 -6.62
N ARG A 234 13.60 -5.67 -6.93
CA ARG A 234 13.34 -5.19 -8.29
C ARG A 234 14.39 -4.18 -8.77
N PHE A 235 14.96 -3.40 -7.86
CA PHE A 235 15.99 -2.39 -8.15
C PHE A 235 17.33 -2.84 -7.57
N PRO A 236 18.29 -3.31 -8.41
CA PRO A 236 19.55 -3.85 -7.92
C PRO A 236 20.44 -2.83 -7.18
N GLY A 237 21.08 -3.30 -6.11
CA GLY A 237 22.07 -2.54 -5.35
C GLY A 237 21.50 -1.57 -4.31
N LEU A 238 20.24 -1.75 -3.91
CA LEU A 238 19.66 -1.06 -2.74
C LEU A 238 20.06 -1.71 -1.41
N LEU A 239 20.23 -3.04 -1.39
CA LEU A 239 20.67 -3.80 -0.24
C LEU A 239 21.66 -4.87 -0.69
N ASP A 240 22.67 -5.14 0.14
CA ASP A 240 23.48 -6.34 0.05
C ASP A 240 22.80 -7.51 0.79
N GLU A 241 23.40 -8.70 0.72
CA GLU A 241 22.81 -9.90 1.32
C GLU A 241 22.72 -9.82 2.84
N ALA A 242 23.65 -9.13 3.50
CA ALA A 242 23.61 -8.91 4.95
C ALA A 242 22.45 -7.98 5.35
N GLY A 243 22.25 -6.89 4.61
CA GLY A 243 21.13 -5.98 4.80
C GLY A 243 19.78 -6.65 4.56
N LYS A 244 19.66 -7.46 3.50
CA LYS A 244 18.45 -8.27 3.26
C LYS A 244 18.17 -9.22 4.42
N ALA A 245 19.17 -10.00 4.85
CA ALA A 245 19.03 -10.94 5.96
C ALA A 245 18.59 -10.25 7.26
N SER A 246 19.19 -9.09 7.58
CA SER A 246 18.83 -8.32 8.77
C SER A 246 17.37 -7.87 8.76
N ILE A 247 16.83 -7.43 7.62
CA ILE A 247 15.42 -7.03 7.53
C ILE A 247 14.50 -8.24 7.59
N VAL A 248 14.89 -9.38 6.98
CA VAL A 248 14.14 -10.64 7.09
C VAL A 248 14.04 -11.11 8.54
N ASP A 249 15.15 -11.11 9.27
CA ASP A 249 15.17 -11.49 10.69
C ASP A 249 14.28 -10.55 11.51
N ARG A 250 14.37 -9.24 11.26
CA ARG A 250 13.51 -8.25 11.91
C ARG A 250 12.03 -8.49 11.64
N LEU A 251 11.66 -8.85 10.41
CA LEU A 251 10.28 -9.22 10.08
C LEU A 251 9.85 -10.44 10.89
N LYS A 252 10.67 -11.49 10.97
CA LYS A 252 10.35 -12.69 11.77
C LYS A 252 10.19 -12.38 13.25
N GLU A 253 11.01 -11.48 13.82
CA GLU A 253 10.86 -11.02 15.21
C GLU A 253 9.55 -10.27 15.48
N LEU A 254 9.06 -9.53 14.48
CA LEU A 254 7.81 -8.77 14.57
C LEU A 254 6.56 -9.62 14.34
N GLN A 255 6.73 -10.89 13.93
CA GLN A 255 5.61 -11.81 13.77
C GLN A 255 4.94 -12.07 15.12
N ARG A 256 3.61 -12.06 15.11
CA ARG A 256 2.79 -12.19 16.31
C ARG A 256 2.46 -13.66 16.58
N ALA A 257 1.99 -13.94 17.79
CA ALA A 257 1.64 -15.29 18.22
C ALA A 257 0.49 -15.92 17.42
N ASP A 258 -0.33 -15.10 16.76
CA ASP A 258 -1.38 -15.53 15.84
C ASP A 258 -0.88 -15.81 14.41
N GLY A 259 0.43 -15.66 14.17
CA GLY A 259 1.07 -15.83 12.86
C GLY A 259 1.10 -14.57 12.00
N GLY A 260 0.28 -13.56 12.30
CA GLY A 260 0.23 -12.35 11.50
C GLY A 260 1.25 -11.29 11.89
N TRP A 261 1.15 -10.14 11.22
CA TRP A 261 1.88 -8.92 11.56
C TRP A 261 0.92 -7.75 11.77
N SER A 262 1.33 -6.82 12.63
CA SER A 262 0.57 -5.61 12.91
C SER A 262 1.35 -4.38 12.50
N ILE A 263 0.82 -3.56 11.59
CA ILE A 263 1.44 -2.29 11.20
C ILE A 263 1.67 -1.37 12.40
N ARG A 264 0.82 -1.48 13.42
CA ARG A 264 0.93 -0.71 14.67
C ARG A 264 2.18 -1.06 15.49
N SER A 265 2.80 -2.21 15.23
CA SER A 265 4.07 -2.60 15.87
C SER A 265 5.31 -2.18 15.08
N PHE A 266 5.15 -1.66 13.85
CA PHE A 266 6.26 -1.36 12.95
C PHE A 266 6.81 0.06 13.13
N ALA A 267 6.13 0.93 13.86
CA ALA A 267 6.62 2.25 14.23
C ALA A 267 5.87 2.78 15.46
N SER A 268 6.48 3.74 16.18
CA SER A 268 5.76 4.47 17.21
C SER A 268 4.71 5.41 16.58
N PRO A 269 3.65 5.81 17.32
CA PRO A 269 2.63 6.72 16.80
C PRO A 269 3.15 8.04 16.21
N GLU A 270 4.26 8.55 16.72
CA GLU A 270 4.87 9.82 16.34
C GLU A 270 5.68 9.72 15.04
N ALA A 271 6.17 8.52 14.72
CA ALA A 271 6.93 8.25 13.51
C ALA A 271 6.04 8.28 12.26
N TRP A 272 4.71 8.14 12.40
CA TRP A 272 3.77 8.14 11.29
C TRP A 272 3.33 9.55 10.89
N GLY A 273 3.52 9.93 9.63
CA GLY A 273 2.95 11.16 9.06
C GLY A 273 3.27 12.41 9.87
N LYS A 274 4.52 12.53 10.34
CA LYS A 274 4.99 13.59 11.25
C LYS A 274 4.20 13.67 12.57
N GLY A 275 3.71 12.53 13.05
CA GLY A 275 2.94 12.40 14.28
C GLY A 275 1.51 12.90 14.19
N ASN A 276 0.99 13.19 13.00
CA ASN A 276 -0.36 13.76 12.83
C ASN A 276 -1.50 12.81 13.27
N ARG A 277 -1.22 11.51 13.42
CA ARG A 277 -2.15 10.51 13.96
C ARG A 277 -1.80 10.07 15.38
N ALA A 278 -0.77 10.62 16.00
CA ALA A 278 -0.20 10.05 17.23
C ALA A 278 -1.23 9.94 18.37
N GLU A 279 -2.00 11.00 18.62
CA GLU A 279 -3.05 10.99 19.65
C GLU A 279 -4.12 9.93 19.37
N LYS A 280 -4.61 9.88 18.12
CA LYS A 280 -5.60 8.89 17.70
C LYS A 280 -5.10 7.47 17.90
N LEU A 281 -3.87 7.17 17.49
CA LEU A 281 -3.26 5.85 17.64
C LEU A 281 -3.11 5.44 19.12
N ARG A 282 -2.70 6.36 19.99
CA ARG A 282 -2.60 6.09 21.44
C ARG A 282 -3.96 5.86 22.10
N SER A 283 -5.02 6.43 21.54
CA SER A 283 -6.39 6.26 22.04
C SER A 283 -7.06 4.96 21.59
N GLU A 284 -6.45 4.20 20.66
CA GLU A 284 -7.00 2.92 20.20
C GLU A 284 -7.07 1.94 21.40
N PRO A 285 -8.22 1.25 21.62
CA PRO A 285 -8.38 0.34 22.76
C PRO A 285 -7.30 -0.76 22.83
N GLU A 286 -6.78 -1.16 21.67
CA GLU A 286 -5.79 -2.21 21.52
C GLU A 286 -4.35 -1.67 21.44
N PHE A 287 -4.11 -0.39 21.70
CA PHE A 287 -2.79 0.24 21.55
C PHE A 287 -1.65 -0.51 22.25
N ALA A 288 -1.90 -1.01 23.47
CA ALA A 288 -0.89 -1.74 24.25
C ALA A 288 -0.55 -3.12 23.66
N LYS A 289 -1.47 -3.73 22.90
CA LYS A 289 -1.29 -5.06 22.30
C LYS A 289 -2.08 -5.12 20.97
N PRO A 290 -1.63 -4.41 19.93
CA PRO A 290 -2.39 -4.28 18.69
C PRO A 290 -2.51 -5.65 18.00
N PRO A 291 -3.68 -6.04 17.48
CA PRO A 291 -3.83 -7.30 16.75
C PRO A 291 -3.06 -7.28 15.42
N SER A 292 -2.84 -8.46 14.85
CA SER A 292 -2.40 -8.56 13.45
C SER A 292 -3.45 -7.95 12.52
N ASP A 293 -2.99 -7.34 11.43
CA ASP A 293 -3.87 -6.77 10.41
C ASP A 293 -3.55 -7.32 9.01
N GLY A 294 -4.56 -7.33 8.15
CA GLY A 294 -4.45 -7.93 6.81
C GLY A 294 -3.45 -7.22 5.90
N HIS A 295 -3.29 -5.90 6.04
CA HIS A 295 -2.34 -5.12 5.25
C HIS A 295 -0.91 -5.51 5.56
N GLN A 296 -0.52 -5.48 6.84
CA GLN A 296 0.86 -5.77 7.23
C GLN A 296 1.19 -7.25 7.10
N THR A 297 0.23 -8.14 7.40
CA THR A 297 0.41 -9.58 7.22
C THR A 297 0.63 -9.92 5.75
N GLY A 298 -0.25 -9.42 4.86
CA GLY A 298 -0.10 -9.62 3.42
C GLY A 298 1.20 -9.06 2.87
N LEU A 299 1.57 -7.84 3.26
CA LEU A 299 2.83 -7.21 2.84
C LEU A 299 4.05 -8.03 3.31
N ALA A 300 4.09 -8.45 4.58
CA ALA A 300 5.20 -9.24 5.10
C ALA A 300 5.37 -10.55 4.31
N VAL A 301 4.28 -11.29 4.09
CA VAL A 301 4.30 -12.54 3.32
C VAL A 301 4.80 -12.31 1.88
N VAL A 302 4.28 -11.30 1.18
CA VAL A 302 4.70 -10.97 -0.19
C VAL A 302 6.19 -10.63 -0.23
N VAL A 303 6.66 -9.75 0.66
CA VAL A 303 8.05 -9.30 0.67
C VAL A 303 9.02 -10.42 1.03
N LEU A 304 8.69 -11.27 2.01
CA LEU A 304 9.50 -12.44 2.36
C LEU A 304 9.59 -13.42 1.18
N ARG A 305 8.48 -13.65 0.46
CA ARG A 305 8.46 -14.49 -0.75
C ARG A 305 9.29 -13.90 -1.89
N GLU A 306 9.21 -12.59 -2.13
CA GLU A 306 10.03 -11.91 -3.14
C GLU A 306 11.51 -11.85 -2.76
N ALA A 307 11.83 -11.78 -1.47
CA ALA A 307 13.19 -11.85 -0.96
C ALA A 307 13.80 -13.28 -1.03
N GLY A 308 13.05 -14.27 -1.54
CA GLY A 308 13.55 -15.61 -1.85
C GLY A 308 13.31 -16.65 -0.77
N LEU A 309 12.60 -16.34 0.32
CA LEU A 309 12.27 -17.34 1.34
C LEU A 309 11.30 -18.36 0.75
N PRO A 310 11.50 -19.68 0.98
CA PRO A 310 10.67 -20.72 0.38
C PRO A 310 9.24 -20.71 0.92
N VAL A 311 8.29 -21.27 0.16
CA VAL A 311 6.89 -21.39 0.60
C VAL A 311 6.77 -22.16 1.92
N SER A 312 7.72 -23.06 2.21
CA SER A 312 7.78 -23.87 3.43
C SER A 312 8.39 -23.14 4.63
N ASP A 313 8.79 -21.86 4.51
CA ASP A 313 9.26 -21.09 5.65
C ASP A 313 8.11 -20.98 6.68
N VAL A 314 8.41 -21.27 7.94
CA VAL A 314 7.41 -21.35 9.01
C VAL A 314 6.70 -20.01 9.21
N ALA A 315 7.42 -18.89 9.11
CA ALA A 315 6.81 -17.58 9.26
C ALA A 315 5.79 -17.32 8.14
N ILE A 316 6.10 -17.75 6.91
CA ILE A 316 5.20 -17.63 5.75
C ILE A 316 3.99 -18.55 5.86
N GLN A 317 4.13 -19.75 6.40
CA GLN A 317 3.01 -20.69 6.57
C GLN A 317 2.04 -20.27 7.69
N HIS A 318 2.54 -19.58 8.71
CA HIS A 318 1.71 -19.08 9.81
C HIS A 318 0.98 -17.77 9.49
N GLY A 319 1.56 -16.93 8.62
CA GLY A 319 0.97 -15.66 8.18
C GLY A 319 -0.13 -15.84 7.14
#